data_AF-A0A7J7KVD7-F1
#
_entry.id   AF-A0A7J7KVD7-F1
#
_cell.length_a   1.000
_cell.length_b   1.000
_cell.length_c   1.000
_cell.angle_alpha   90.00
_cell.angle_beta   90.00
_cell.angle_gamma   90.00
#
_symmetry.space_group_name_H-M   'P 1'
#
loop_
_entity.id
_entity.type
_entity.pdbx_description
1 polymer ?
#
loop_
_entity_poly.entity_id
_entity_poly.type
_entity_poly.pdbx_seq_one_letter_code
_entity_poly.pdbx_strand_id
1 'polypeptide(L)'
;MDYNLAALKLFCGQLKDARETSSPSAMTFRGILFQRAWLQGVLVSCGNNAGHFVLDDGTGVIDIFVMNAQHEWKIGMYVMVVGAFILRIGEAPMIKVFCFDSIFCCA
;
A
#
# COMPACT_ATOMS: atom_id res chain seq x y z
N MET A 1 -0.48 15.18 -6.30
CA MET A 1 -0.43 13.85 -6.93
C MET A 1 -0.93 14.00 -8.35
N ASP A 2 -0.23 13.42 -9.31
CA ASP A 2 -0.63 13.40 -10.71
C ASP A 2 -1.60 12.23 -10.95
N TYR A 3 -2.85 12.55 -11.31
CA TYR A 3 -3.88 11.57 -11.59
C TYR A 3 -3.76 10.95 -12.98
N ASN A 4 -2.92 11.51 -13.87
CA ASN A 4 -2.61 10.93 -15.18
C ASN A 4 -1.68 9.71 -15.08
N LEU A 5 -0.94 9.57 -13.97
CA LEU A 5 -0.10 8.40 -13.72
C LEU A 5 -0.92 7.23 -13.20
N ALA A 6 -0.55 6.02 -13.59
CA ALA A 6 -1.29 4.81 -13.27
C ALA A 6 -1.30 4.50 -11.75
N ALA A 7 -2.41 3.94 -11.29
CA ALA A 7 -2.46 3.21 -10.03
C ALA A 7 -2.10 1.74 -10.31
N LEU A 8 -0.82 1.41 -10.20
CA LEU A 8 -0.32 0.12 -10.66
C LEU A 8 -0.63 -0.97 -9.63
N LYS A 9 -1.30 -2.04 -10.07
CA LYS A 9 -1.50 -3.24 -9.24
C LYS A 9 -0.19 -4.02 -9.16
N LEU A 10 0.34 -4.16 -7.96
CA LEU A 10 1.64 -4.76 -7.69
C LEU A 10 1.54 -5.70 -6.49
N PHE A 11 2.52 -6.60 -6.38
CA PHE A 11 2.79 -7.34 -5.16
C PHE A 11 3.89 -6.65 -4.34
N CYS A 12 3.92 -6.84 -3.02
CA CYS A 12 4.96 -6.41 -2.09
C CYS A 12 6.36 -6.84 -2.57
N GLY A 13 6.48 -8.07 -3.07
CA GLY A 13 7.72 -8.58 -3.65
C GLY A 13 8.18 -7.77 -4.88
N GLN A 14 7.23 -7.29 -5.69
CA GLN A 14 7.54 -6.47 -6.88
C GLN A 14 7.86 -5.01 -6.52
N LEU A 15 7.29 -4.48 -5.44
CA LEU A 15 7.59 -3.13 -4.95
C LEU A 15 9.06 -2.98 -4.55
N LYS A 16 9.75 -4.06 -4.17
CA LYS A 16 11.19 -4.05 -3.88
C LYS A 16 12.06 -3.73 -5.11
N ASP A 17 11.55 -4.04 -6.30
CA ASP A 17 12.25 -3.76 -7.57
C ASP A 17 11.84 -2.40 -8.16
N ALA A 18 10.91 -1.67 -7.53
CA ALA A 18 10.54 -0.33 -7.95
C ALA A 18 11.69 0.65 -7.69
N ARG A 19 11.91 1.55 -8.64
CA ARG A 19 12.99 2.53 -8.58
C ARG A 19 12.44 3.94 -8.50
N GLU A 20 13.12 4.78 -7.73
CA GLU A 20 12.86 6.22 -7.72
C GLU A 20 13.15 6.83 -9.08
N THR A 21 12.40 7.87 -9.41
CA THR A 21 12.66 8.70 -10.59
C THR A 21 13.18 10.06 -10.16
N SER A 22 13.58 10.89 -11.12
CA SER A 22 13.95 12.29 -10.86
C SER A 22 12.80 13.12 -10.28
N SER A 23 11.55 12.63 -10.36
CA SER A 23 10.42 13.22 -9.66
C SER A 23 10.28 12.60 -8.27
N PRO A 24 10.26 13.41 -7.20
CA PRO A 24 10.22 12.94 -5.80
C PRO A 24 8.91 12.21 -5.43
N SER A 25 7.94 12.16 -6.34
CA SER A 25 6.63 11.53 -6.12
C SER A 25 6.30 10.42 -7.11
N ALA A 26 7.19 10.13 -8.06
CA ALA A 26 6.97 9.10 -9.07
C ALA A 26 8.04 8.01 -9.00
N MET A 27 7.57 6.79 -9.19
CA MET A 27 8.36 5.57 -9.17
C MET A 27 8.24 4.90 -10.52
N THR A 28 9.25 4.12 -10.88
CA THR A 28 9.23 3.30 -12.09
C THR A 28 9.35 1.83 -11.73
N PHE A 29 8.47 1.02 -12.29
CA PHE A 29 8.59 -0.44 -12.25
C PHE A 29 8.46 -0.97 -13.67
N ARG A 30 9.51 -1.64 -14.15
CA ARG A 30 9.57 -2.20 -15.52
C ARG A 30 9.22 -1.19 -16.63
N GLY A 31 9.61 0.07 -16.45
CA GLY A 31 9.36 1.15 -17.42
C GLY A 31 8.01 1.84 -17.29
N ILE A 32 7.15 1.43 -16.35
CA ILE A 32 5.87 2.08 -16.07
C ILE A 32 6.06 3.07 -14.92
N LEU A 33 5.72 4.34 -15.17
CA LEU A 33 5.66 5.37 -14.15
C LEU A 33 4.37 5.26 -13.34
N PHE A 34 4.51 5.23 -12.02
CA PHE A 34 3.38 5.21 -11.09
C PHE A 34 3.67 6.06 -9.86
N GLN A 35 2.61 6.59 -9.25
CA GLN A 35 2.68 7.24 -7.93
C GLN A 35 1.80 6.50 -6.92
N ARG A 36 0.76 5.84 -7.42
CA ARG A 36 -0.20 5.08 -6.64
C ARG A 36 0.05 3.60 -6.86
N ALA A 37 0.08 2.85 -5.77
CA ALA A 37 0.11 1.41 -5.78
C ALA A 37 -1.26 0.88 -5.39
N TRP A 38 -1.67 -0.20 -6.04
CA TRP A 38 -2.81 -1.02 -5.65
C TRP A 38 -2.30 -2.37 -5.17
N LEU A 39 -2.55 -2.67 -3.89
CA LEU A 39 -2.24 -3.94 -3.26
C LEU A 39 -3.50 -4.66 -2.77
N GLN A 40 -3.34 -5.97 -2.57
CA GLN A 40 -4.39 -6.84 -2.05
C GLN A 40 -3.76 -7.92 -1.18
N GLY A 41 -4.28 -8.13 0.03
CA GLY A 41 -3.65 -9.04 0.97
C GLY A 41 -4.43 -9.22 2.27
N VAL A 42 -3.85 -9.97 3.19
CA VAL A 42 -4.38 -10.21 4.53
C VAL A 42 -3.76 -9.24 5.52
N LEU A 43 -4.57 -8.63 6.38
CA LEU A 43 -4.07 -7.86 7.52
C LEU A 43 -3.44 -8.80 8.54
N VAL A 44 -2.14 -8.64 8.79
CA VAL A 44 -1.39 -9.45 9.77
C VAL A 44 -1.08 -8.69 11.05
N SER A 45 -1.19 -7.36 11.02
CA SER A 45 -1.09 -6.52 12.21
C SER A 45 -1.98 -5.29 12.08
N CYS A 46 -2.67 -4.95 13.17
CA CYS A 46 -3.37 -3.69 13.36
C CYS A 46 -2.65 -2.97 14.49
N GLY A 47 -1.86 -1.95 14.18
CA GLY A 47 -1.08 -1.22 15.18
C GLY A 47 -1.97 -0.56 16.23
N ASN A 48 -1.49 -0.53 17.47
CA ASN A 48 -2.21 0.10 18.59
C ASN A 48 -2.37 1.63 18.41
N ASN A 49 -1.54 2.24 17.56
CA ASN A 49 -1.64 3.65 17.18
C ASN A 49 -2.52 3.77 15.93
N ALA A 50 -3.63 4.51 16.08
CA ALA A 50 -4.66 4.71 15.07
C ALA A 50 -4.08 4.95 13.66
N GLY A 51 -4.24 3.95 12.78
CA GLY A 51 -3.97 4.09 11.36
C GLY A 51 -2.78 3.30 10.80
N HIS A 52 -1.94 2.66 11.62
CA HIS A 52 -0.86 1.81 11.12
C HIS A 52 -1.29 0.35 11.01
N PHE A 53 -1.13 -0.25 9.84
CA PHE A 53 -1.48 -1.64 9.55
C PHE A 53 -0.34 -2.32 8.81
N VAL A 54 -0.25 -3.64 8.95
CA VAL A 54 0.67 -4.46 8.15
C VAL A 54 -0.14 -5.41 7.29
N LEU A 55 0.15 -5.38 5.98
CA LEU A 55 -0.50 -6.22 4.98
C LEU A 55 0.48 -7.26 4.46
N ASP A 56 0.05 -8.51 4.39
CA ASP A 56 0.74 -9.62 3.75
C ASP A 56 -0.01 -10.04 2.47
N ASP A 57 0.66 -10.00 1.33
CA ASP A 57 0.09 -10.40 0.04
C ASP A 57 0.56 -11.78 -0.46
N GLY A 58 1.28 -12.53 0.39
CA GLY A 58 1.88 -13.83 0.08
C GLY A 58 3.26 -13.75 -0.58
N THR A 59 3.71 -12.55 -0.98
CA THR A 59 5.07 -12.30 -1.51
C THR A 59 5.93 -11.48 -0.55
N GLY A 60 5.30 -10.84 0.43
CA GLY A 60 5.95 -10.12 1.51
C GLY A 60 4.97 -9.26 2.30
N VAL A 61 5.50 -8.59 3.31
CA VAL A 61 4.75 -7.68 4.17
C VAL A 61 5.09 -6.22 3.88
N ILE A 62 4.13 -5.33 4.04
CA ILE A 62 4.32 -3.88 3.89
C ILE A 62 3.53 -3.09 4.93
N ASP A 63 4.10 -1.96 5.34
CA ASP A 63 3.44 -1.00 6.23
C ASP A 63 2.45 -0.15 5.45
N ILE A 64 1.27 0.00 6.04
CA ILE A 64 0.16 0.76 5.48
C ILE A 64 -0.29 1.79 6.50
N PHE A 65 -0.46 3.03 6.07
CA PHE A 65 -0.91 4.13 6.91
C PHE A 65 -2.22 4.73 6.41
N VAL A 66 -3.23 4.72 7.29
CA VAL A 66 -4.58 5.22 7.07
C VAL A 66 -4.84 6.33 8.07
N MET A 67 -4.93 7.57 7.60
CA MET A 67 -5.04 8.74 8.48
C MET A 67 -6.36 8.78 9.26
N ASN A 68 -7.46 8.29 8.68
CA ASN A 68 -8.79 8.27 9.28
C ASN A 68 -9.43 6.90 9.01
N ALA A 69 -8.99 5.86 9.72
CA ALA A 69 -9.60 4.54 9.60
C ALA A 69 -11.04 4.59 10.16
N GLN A 70 -12.04 4.63 9.28
CA GLN A 70 -13.45 4.73 9.66
C GLN A 70 -14.05 3.40 10.17
N HIS A 71 -13.36 2.28 9.94
CA HIS A 71 -13.81 0.93 10.26
C HIS A 71 -12.85 0.24 11.23
N GLU A 72 -13.37 -0.66 12.08
CA GLU A 72 -12.56 -1.53 12.92
C GLU A 72 -11.95 -2.65 12.07
N TRP A 73 -10.76 -2.40 11.54
CA TRP A 73 -10.00 -3.40 10.79
C TRP A 73 -9.42 -4.45 11.73
N LYS A 74 -9.65 -5.72 11.42
CA LYS A 74 -9.19 -6.87 12.22
C LYS A 74 -8.11 -7.66 11.49
N ILE A 75 -7.17 -8.19 12.26
CA ILE A 75 -6.19 -9.17 11.77
C ILE A 75 -6.94 -10.35 11.14
N GLY A 76 -6.47 -10.82 10.00
CA GLY A 76 -7.08 -11.89 9.20
C GLY A 76 -8.04 -11.40 8.12
N MET A 77 -8.44 -10.12 8.12
CA MET A 77 -9.28 -9.57 7.04
C MET A 77 -8.50 -9.48 5.74
N TYR A 78 -9.14 -9.88 4.63
CA TYR A 78 -8.61 -9.72 3.30
C TYR A 78 -9.07 -8.39 2.70
N VAL A 79 -8.10 -7.51 2.44
CA VAL A 79 -8.34 -6.11 2.12
C VAL A 79 -7.67 -5.72 0.81
N MET A 80 -8.24 -4.68 0.22
CA MET A 80 -7.75 -3.99 -0.95
C MET A 80 -7.31 -2.59 -0.56
N VAL A 81 -6.10 -2.21 -0.98
CA VAL A 81 -5.51 -0.93 -0.64
C VAL A 81 -5.05 -0.20 -1.89
N VAL A 82 -5.49 1.04 -2.06
CA VAL A 82 -4.93 1.97 -3.04
C VAL A 82 -4.38 3.18 -2.32
N GLY A 83 -3.10 3.49 -2.56
CA GLY A 83 -2.43 4.59 -1.88
C GLY A 83 -1.15 5.05 -2.56
N ALA A 84 -0.58 6.14 -2.05
CA ALA A 84 0.73 6.62 -2.49
C ALA A 84 1.82 5.68 -1.99
N PHE A 85 2.70 5.23 -2.88
CA PHE A 85 3.88 4.46 -2.47
C PHE A 85 5.00 5.42 -2.08
N ILE A 86 5.54 5.24 -0.88
CA ILE A 86 6.58 6.09 -0.30
C ILE A 86 7.75 5.21 0.09
N LEU A 87 8.88 5.39 -0.60
CA LEU A 87 10.17 4.87 -0.15
C LEU A 87 10.70 5.78 0.95
N ARG A 88 11.22 5.17 2.01
CA ARG A 88 11.81 5.85 3.15
C ARG A 88 13.26 5.39 3.25
N ILE A 89 14.20 6.34 3.22
CA ILE A 89 15.62 6.01 3.28
C ILE A 89 15.93 5.42 4.66
N GLY A 90 16.42 4.19 4.69
CA GLY A 90 16.78 3.49 5.94
C GLY A 90 15.61 2.85 6.69
N GLU A 91 14.39 2.90 6.15
CA GLU A 91 13.19 2.30 6.74
C GLU A 91 12.45 1.41 5.72
N ALA A 92 11.51 0.59 6.20
CA ALA A 92 10.64 -0.17 5.31
C ALA A 92 9.80 0.78 4.43
N PRO A 93 9.49 0.41 3.17
CA PRO A 93 8.59 1.20 2.35
C PRO A 93 7.18 1.22 2.96
N MET A 94 6.43 2.30 2.72
CA MET A 94 5.07 2.43 3.20
C MET A 94 4.09 2.85 2.13
N ILE A 95 2.82 2.54 2.33
CA ILE A 95 1.72 3.06 1.52
C ILE A 95 0.83 3.96 2.35
N LYS A 96 0.71 5.21 1.90
CA LYS A 96 -0.25 6.17 2.43
C LYS A 96 -1.59 5.98 1.71
N VAL A 97 -2.57 5.45 2.42
CA VAL A 97 -3.82 4.96 1.83
C VAL A 97 -4.78 6.10 1.48
N PHE A 98 -5.41 5.96 0.31
CA PHE A 98 -6.57 6.76 -0.10
C PHE A 98 -7.86 5.95 -0.09
N CYS A 99 -7.79 4.68 -0.49
CA CYS A 99 -8.93 3.76 -0.45
C CYS A 99 -8.51 2.49 0.29
N PHE A 100 -9.25 2.18 1.35
CA PHE A 100 -9.06 0.99 2.16
C PHE A 100 -10.40 0.25 2.25
N ASP A 101 -10.49 -0.92 1.64
CA ASP A 101 -11.74 -1.64 1.54
C ASP A 101 -11.57 -3.15 1.80
N SER A 102 -12.60 -3.79 2.33
CA SER A 102 -12.64 -5.24 2.48
C SER A 102 -13.17 -5.86 1.20
N ILE A 103 -12.54 -6.91 0.69
CA ILE A 103 -13.08 -7.63 -0.49
C ILE A 103 -14.20 -8.58 -0.08
N PHE A 104 -14.22 -8.98 1.19
CA PHE A 104 -15.30 -9.75 1.77
C PHE A 104 -16.14 -8.83 2.67
N CYS A 105 -17.17 -8.20 2.09
CA CYS A 105 -18.32 -7.78 2.89
C CYS A 105 -18.98 -9.04 3.47
N CYS A 106 -18.59 -9.45 4.68
CA CYS A 106 -19.47 -10.29 5.48
C CYS A 106 -20.65 -9.41 5.91
N ALA A 107 -21.81 -9.69 5.32
CA ALA A 107 -23.11 -9.15 5.70
C ALA A 107 -23.48 -9.54 7.14
#